data_AF-A0A963QBX4-F1
#
_entry.id   AF-A0A963QBX4-F1
#
_cell.length_a   1.000
_cell.length_b   1.000
_cell.length_c   1.000
_cell.angle_alpha   90.00
_cell.angle_beta   90.00
_cell.angle_gamma   90.00
#
_symmetry.space_group_name_H-M   'P 1'
#
loop_
_entity.id
_entity.type
_entity.pdbx_description
1 polymer ?
#
loop_
_entity_poly.entity_id
_entity_poly.type
_entity_poly.pdbx_seq_one_letter_code
_entity_poly.pdbx_strand_id
1 'polypeptide(L)'
;GAGIKQIDSKTVDFGASDMPQTDEVLKGKGQFQFPTVIGGTVPVVNIKGIAPGQMKLDGQVLGDIYLGKITKWNDPALKALNPG
;
A
#
# COMPACT_ATOMS: atom_id res chain seq x y z
N GLY A 1 7.44 -4.52 10.56
CA GLY A 1 7.34 -3.08 10.88
C GLY A 1 7.68 -2.83 12.34
N ALA A 2 7.61 -1.57 12.79
CA ALA A 2 7.96 -1.20 14.17
C ALA A 2 7.07 -1.90 15.22
N GLY A 3 5.77 -2.04 14.96
CA GLY A 3 4.83 -2.71 15.86
C GLY A 3 5.22 -4.16 16.17
N ILE A 4 5.56 -4.95 15.14
CA ILE A 4 6.07 -6.34 15.30
C ILE A 4 7.33 -6.35 16.17
N LYS A 5 8.31 -5.47 15.89
CA LYS A 5 9.57 -5.43 16.65
C LYS A 5 9.34 -5.11 18.13
N GLN A 6 8.44 -4.19 18.43
CA GLN A 6 8.15 -3.77 19.81
C GLN A 6 7.42 -4.86 20.60
N ILE A 7 6.43 -5.54 20.00
CA ILE A 7 5.72 -6.64 20.69
C ILE A 7 6.64 -7.86 20.88
N ASP A 8 7.50 -8.17 19.89
CA ASP A 8 8.53 -9.21 20.03
C ASP A 8 9.52 -8.90 21.17
N SER A 9 9.87 -7.63 21.34
CA SER A 9 10.77 -7.15 22.40
C SER A 9 10.09 -6.98 23.76
N LYS A 10 8.77 -7.22 23.84
CA LYS A 10 7.95 -7.06 25.05
C LYS A 10 8.03 -5.65 25.67
N THR A 11 8.20 -4.62 24.84
CA THR A 11 8.27 -3.22 25.29
C THR A 11 6.92 -2.51 25.20
N VAL A 12 5.89 -3.19 24.70
CA VAL A 12 4.51 -2.69 24.53
C VAL A 12 3.52 -3.81 24.83
N ASP A 13 2.29 -3.46 25.18
CA ASP A 13 1.22 -4.44 25.48
C ASP A 13 0.65 -5.10 24.22
N PHE A 14 0.61 -4.36 23.10
CA PHE A 14 0.17 -4.86 21.80
C PHE A 14 0.96 -4.21 20.65
N GLY A 15 1.10 -4.93 19.54
CA GLY A 15 1.68 -4.42 18.30
C GLY A 15 0.62 -4.36 17.18
N ALA A 16 0.78 -3.41 16.27
CA ALA A 16 -0.06 -3.28 15.08
C ALA A 16 0.76 -3.49 13.80
N SER A 17 0.17 -4.17 12.82
CA SER A 17 0.77 -4.46 11.50
C SER A 17 -0.32 -4.74 10.48
N ASP A 18 -0.22 -4.14 9.30
CA ASP A 18 -1.09 -4.48 8.15
C ASP A 18 -0.61 -5.76 7.43
N MET A 19 0.59 -6.25 7.76
CA MET A 19 1.16 -7.49 7.25
C MET A 19 0.89 -8.63 8.25
N PRO A 20 -0.07 -9.54 7.96
CA PRO A 20 -0.36 -10.66 8.85
C PRO A 20 0.85 -11.58 8.95
N GLN A 21 1.13 -12.07 10.16
CA GLN A 21 2.15 -13.11 10.39
C GLN A 21 1.56 -14.50 10.11
N THR A 22 2.43 -15.46 9.76
CA THR A 22 2.02 -16.86 9.62
C THR A 22 1.78 -17.51 11.00
N ASP A 23 0.98 -18.56 11.03
CA ASP A 23 0.66 -19.27 12.27
C ASP A 23 1.91 -19.86 12.94
N GLU A 24 2.89 -20.34 12.17
CA GLU A 24 4.15 -20.87 12.69
C GLU A 24 4.96 -19.79 13.43
N VAL A 25 5.02 -18.58 12.87
CA VAL A 25 5.71 -17.43 13.48
C VAL A 25 5.00 -17.02 14.77
N LEU A 26 3.68 -16.89 14.74
CA LEU A 26 2.88 -16.53 15.92
C LEU A 26 3.03 -17.56 17.04
N LYS A 27 2.93 -18.85 16.71
CA LYS A 27 3.12 -19.95 17.66
C LYS A 27 4.53 -19.95 18.26
N GLY A 28 5.55 -19.76 17.43
CA GLY A 28 6.95 -19.69 17.89
C GLY A 28 7.22 -18.54 18.86
N LYS A 29 6.41 -17.48 18.81
CA LYS A 29 6.50 -16.30 19.68
C LYS A 29 5.50 -16.27 20.82
N GLY A 30 4.57 -17.23 20.88
CA GLY A 30 3.45 -17.22 21.83
C GLY A 30 2.53 -16.01 21.65
N GLN A 31 2.36 -15.55 20.41
CA GLN A 31 1.54 -14.38 20.07
C GLN A 31 0.20 -14.81 19.47
N PHE A 32 -0.80 -13.94 19.62
CA PHE A 32 -2.11 -14.08 18.96
C PHE A 32 -2.36 -12.84 18.09
N GLN A 33 -2.98 -13.05 16.93
CA GLN A 33 -3.27 -12.00 15.97
C GLN A 33 -4.76 -12.01 15.64
N PHE A 34 -5.38 -10.82 15.59
CA PHE A 34 -6.79 -10.64 15.24
C PHE A 34 -6.97 -9.40 14.35
N PRO A 35 -7.96 -9.39 13.43
CA PRO A 35 -8.23 -8.23 12.59
C PRO A 35 -8.96 -7.14 13.39
N THR A 36 -8.75 -5.87 13.00
CA THR A 36 -9.41 -4.73 13.63
C THR A 36 -10.35 -4.00 12.68
N VAL A 37 -9.86 -3.58 11.51
CA VAL A 37 -10.61 -2.82 10.50
C VAL A 37 -10.18 -3.22 9.09
N ILE A 38 -11.02 -2.89 8.10
CA ILE A 38 -10.70 -3.01 6.67
C ILE A 38 -10.52 -1.60 6.11
N GLY A 39 -9.37 -1.35 5.47
CA GLY A 39 -9.04 -0.10 4.80
C GLY A 39 -8.65 -0.31 3.35
N GLY A 40 -8.52 0.79 2.61
CA GLY A 40 -8.06 0.78 1.21
C GLY A 40 -6.88 1.71 1.01
N THR A 41 -5.89 1.27 0.23
CA THR A 41 -4.75 2.08 -0.20
C THR A 41 -5.05 2.73 -1.54
N VAL A 42 -4.82 4.04 -1.66
CA VAL A 42 -5.06 4.80 -2.89
C VAL A 42 -3.80 5.54 -3.35
N PRO A 43 -3.50 5.57 -4.66
CA PRO A 43 -2.48 6.47 -5.19
C PRO A 43 -2.89 7.93 -5.00
N VAL A 44 -1.91 8.78 -4.67
CA VAL A 44 -2.11 10.24 -4.58
C VAL A 44 -1.18 10.91 -5.58
N VAL A 45 -1.70 11.87 -6.34
CA VAL A 45 -0.98 12.57 -7.40
C VAL A 45 -1.12 14.08 -7.24
N ASN A 46 -0.11 14.84 -7.66
CA ASN A 46 -0.16 16.29 -7.76
C ASN A 46 0.07 16.69 -9.23
N ILE A 47 -1.03 16.84 -9.97
CA ILE A 47 -1.01 17.13 -11.41
C ILE A 47 -1.88 18.36 -11.63
N LYS A 48 -1.29 19.41 -12.18
CA LYS A 48 -2.01 20.66 -12.48
C LYS A 48 -3.18 20.37 -13.42
N GLY A 49 -4.38 20.82 -13.04
CA GLY A 49 -5.59 20.67 -13.83
C GLY A 49 -6.33 19.34 -13.66
N ILE A 50 -5.86 18.44 -12.79
CA ILE A 50 -6.54 17.18 -12.49
C ILE A 50 -7.13 17.24 -11.08
N ALA A 51 -8.44 17.06 -10.97
CA ALA A 51 -9.16 17.05 -9.70
C ALA A 51 -9.05 15.67 -8.99
N PRO A 52 -9.28 15.60 -7.66
CA PRO A 52 -9.35 14.32 -6.95
C PRO A 52 -10.34 13.36 -7.61
N GLY A 53 -9.92 12.11 -7.83
CA GLY A 53 -10.73 11.05 -8.44
C GLY A 53 -10.86 11.10 -9.97
N GLN A 54 -10.29 12.12 -10.65
CA GLN A 54 -10.34 12.23 -12.12
C GLN A 54 -9.32 11.32 -12.81
N MET A 55 -8.15 11.13 -12.20
CA MET A 55 -7.10 10.28 -12.76
C MET A 55 -7.45 8.81 -12.59
N LYS A 56 -7.48 8.07 -13.70
CA LYS A 56 -7.65 6.62 -13.75
C LYS A 56 -6.31 5.94 -13.99
N LEU A 57 -6.06 4.89 -13.21
CA LEU A 57 -4.86 4.05 -13.28
C LEU A 57 -5.30 2.60 -13.19
N ASP A 58 -4.57 1.71 -13.85
CA ASP A 58 -4.66 0.27 -13.63
C ASP A 58 -3.37 -0.25 -12.97
N GLY A 59 -3.36 -1.54 -12.63
CA GLY A 59 -2.22 -2.16 -11.95
C GLY A 59 -0.93 -2.15 -12.77
N GLN A 60 -1.02 -2.29 -14.10
CA GLN A 60 0.15 -2.34 -14.97
C GLN A 60 0.78 -0.95 -15.09
N VAL A 61 -0.03 0.07 -15.38
CA VAL A 61 0.42 1.46 -15.47
C VAL A 61 0.98 1.95 -14.14
N LEU A 62 0.33 1.63 -13.02
CA LEU A 62 0.85 1.96 -11.70
C LEU A 62 2.20 1.26 -11.45
N GLY A 63 2.32 -0.02 -11.79
CA GLY A 63 3.58 -0.75 -11.70
C GLY A 63 4.70 -0.13 -12.53
N ASP A 64 4.41 0.26 -13.78
CA ASP A 64 5.38 0.87 -14.68
C ASP A 64 5.80 2.30 -14.26
N ILE A 65 4.94 3.04 -13.54
CA ILE A 65 5.32 4.28 -12.86
C ILE A 65 6.34 3.97 -11.74
N TYR A 66 6.04 3.01 -10.86
CA TYR A 66 6.95 2.66 -9.75
C TYR A 66 8.28 2.06 -10.22
N LEU A 67 8.30 1.37 -11.36
CA LEU A 67 9.52 0.88 -12.02
C LEU A 67 10.27 1.96 -12.79
N GLY A 68 9.74 3.19 -12.89
CA GLY A 68 10.36 4.30 -13.61
C GLY A 68 10.34 4.17 -15.13
N LYS A 69 9.50 3.28 -15.69
CA LYS A 69 9.30 3.17 -17.14
C LYS A 69 8.41 4.30 -17.66
N ILE A 70 7.36 4.64 -16.91
CA ILE A 70 6.53 5.81 -17.14
C ILE A 70 7.04 6.92 -16.24
N THR A 71 7.63 7.96 -16.83
CA THR A 71 8.24 9.08 -16.09
C THR A 71 7.52 10.42 -16.30
N LYS A 72 6.52 10.45 -17.19
CA LYS A 72 5.75 11.66 -17.50
C LYS A 72 4.25 11.37 -17.50
N TRP A 73 3.47 12.33 -16.99
CA TRP A 73 2.01 12.22 -16.91
C TRP A 73 1.28 12.21 -18.26
N ASN A 74 1.97 12.57 -19.34
CA ASN A 74 1.43 12.58 -20.70
C ASN A 74 1.79 11.33 -21.51
N ASP A 75 2.28 10.28 -20.85
CA ASP A 75 2.61 8.99 -21.46
C ASP A 75 1.40 8.40 -22.22
N PRO A 76 1.60 7.77 -23.39
CA PRO A 76 0.51 7.16 -24.16
C PRO A 76 -0.34 6.17 -23.36
N ALA A 77 0.26 5.38 -22.47
CA ALA A 77 -0.47 4.42 -21.64
C ALA A 77 -1.41 5.12 -20.65
N LEU A 78 -0.96 6.22 -20.05
CA LEU A 78 -1.80 7.05 -19.17
C LEU A 78 -2.93 7.72 -19.93
N LYS A 79 -2.66 8.26 -21.12
CA LYS A 79 -3.69 8.88 -21.97
C LYS A 79 -4.75 7.88 -22.42
N ALA A 80 -4.36 6.65 -22.74
CA ALA A 80 -5.30 5.61 -23.14
C ALA A 80 -6.33 5.29 -22.03
N LEU A 81 -5.91 5.34 -20.76
CA LEU A 81 -6.81 5.15 -19.61
C LEU A 81 -7.66 6.38 -19.26
N ASN A 82 -7.27 7.56 -19.76
CA ASN A 82 -7.87 8.84 -19.43
C ASN A 82 -8.26 9.62 -20.70
N PRO A 83 -9.19 9.11 -21.54
CA PRO A 83 -9.67 9.83 -22.70
C PRO A 83 -10.57 11.00 -22.26
N GLY A 84 -9.99 12.20 -22.21
CA GLY A 84 -10.63 13.46 -21.79
C GLY A 84 -9.58 14.54 -21.56
#